data_AF-Q01UK4-F1
#
_entry.id   AF-Q01UK4-F1
#
_cell.length_a   1.000
_cell.length_b   1.000
_cell.length_c   1.000
_cell.angle_alpha   90.00
_cell.angle_beta   90.00
_cell.angle_gamma   90.00
#
_symmetry.space_group_name_H-M   'P 1'
#
loop_
_entity.id
_entity.type
_entity.pdbx_description
1 polymer ?
#
loop_
_entity_poly.entity_id
_entity_poly.type
_entity_poly.pdbx_seq_one_letter_code
_entity_poly.pdbx_strand_id
1 'polypeptide(L)'
;MPNKADHDASEWKRRRARYGIPDPEPLLHPSVLPQENLADYELLVAEYYASLNPTCPEERSFVDDIIYCEWILRRLARTETELISHVHAGAGTTHADYPLGQPAAANPRLFTALQWRAISTRKALKESIDGLRDLRLHPIPDPEPPATPTNEDPLLEIGFVPEPPLSPHSESAISPHPSHLPPPGSPHHERRPSEPRP
;
A
#
# COMPACT_ATOMS: atom_id res chain seq x y z
N MET A 1 13.89 20.48 -20.43
CA MET A 1 12.58 20.33 -21.10
C MET A 1 11.58 19.90 -20.04
N PRO A 2 10.51 20.67 -19.76
CA PRO A 2 9.46 20.26 -18.81
C PRO A 2 8.82 18.95 -19.27
N ASN A 3 8.50 18.04 -18.34
CA ASN A 3 7.82 16.79 -18.69
C ASN A 3 6.36 17.11 -19.10
N LYS A 4 5.75 16.28 -19.95
CA LYS A 4 4.33 16.40 -20.34
C LYS A 4 3.40 16.54 -19.13
N ALA A 5 3.70 15.83 -18.04
CA ALA A 5 2.98 15.94 -16.78
C ALA A 5 3.00 17.36 -16.17
N ASP A 6 4.13 18.06 -16.26
CA ASP A 6 4.27 19.45 -15.76
C ASP A 6 3.49 20.43 -16.63
N HIS A 7 3.47 20.18 -17.95
CA HIS A 7 2.71 20.97 -18.91
C HIS A 7 1.20 20.82 -18.68
N ASP A 8 0.73 19.59 -18.53
CA ASP A 8 -0.68 19.29 -18.25
C ASP A 8 -1.10 19.91 -16.90
N ALA A 9 -0.28 19.78 -15.85
CA ALA A 9 -0.56 20.40 -14.55
C ALA A 9 -0.67 21.94 -14.63
N SER A 10 0.18 22.58 -15.43
CA SER A 10 0.14 24.03 -15.69
C SER A 10 -1.11 24.43 -16.49
N GLU A 11 -1.49 23.66 -17.51
CA GLU A 11 -2.74 23.85 -18.27
C GLU A 11 -3.96 23.78 -17.36
N TRP A 12 -4.01 22.79 -16.45
CA TRP A 12 -5.08 22.63 -15.48
C TRP A 12 -5.19 23.81 -14.52
N LYS A 13 -4.06 24.31 -13.98
CA LYS A 13 -4.05 25.50 -13.12
C LYS A 13 -4.56 26.75 -13.84
N ARG A 14 -4.08 26.99 -15.07
CA ARG A 14 -4.57 28.12 -15.90
C ARG A 14 -6.07 28.01 -16.18
N ARG A 15 -6.56 26.80 -16.45
CA ARG A 15 -7.97 26.56 -16.71
C ARG A 15 -8.84 26.84 -15.48
N ARG A 16 -8.41 26.42 -14.27
CA ARG A 16 -9.12 26.72 -13.02
C ARG A 16 -9.18 28.23 -12.75
N ALA A 17 -8.05 28.93 -12.91
CA ALA A 17 -7.98 30.38 -12.73
C ALA A 17 -8.93 31.13 -13.69
N ARG A 18 -9.05 30.69 -14.95
CA ARG A 18 -9.99 31.29 -15.93
C ARG A 18 -11.45 31.22 -15.51
N TYR A 19 -11.84 30.19 -14.76
CA TYR A 19 -13.22 29.98 -14.33
C TYR A 19 -13.45 30.34 -12.86
N GLY A 20 -12.48 30.99 -12.20
CA GLY A 20 -12.57 31.31 -10.77
C GLY A 20 -12.73 30.09 -9.87
N ILE A 21 -12.28 28.90 -10.32
CA ILE A 21 -12.38 27.66 -9.55
C ILE A 21 -11.28 27.70 -8.48
N PRO A 22 -11.62 27.74 -7.18
CA PRO A 22 -10.63 27.78 -6.10
C PRO A 22 -9.76 26.52 -6.13
N ASP A 23 -8.54 26.58 -5.60
CA ASP A 23 -7.70 25.38 -5.49
C ASP A 23 -8.39 24.31 -4.64
N PRO A 24 -8.22 23.02 -4.97
CA PRO A 24 -8.83 21.96 -4.18
C PRO A 24 -8.24 21.98 -2.78
N GLU A 25 -9.09 22.03 -1.76
CA GLU A 25 -8.62 21.89 -0.39
C GLU A 25 -7.89 20.55 -0.22
N PRO A 26 -6.77 20.52 0.52
CA PRO A 26 -6.07 19.28 0.79
C PRO A 26 -7.00 18.30 1.49
N LEU A 27 -6.92 17.03 1.11
CA LEU A 27 -7.70 15.97 1.74
C LEU A 27 -7.33 15.89 3.23
N LEU A 28 -8.31 16.07 4.11
CA LEU A 28 -8.11 15.97 5.57
C LEU A 28 -7.73 14.54 6.00
N HIS A 29 -8.17 13.54 5.23
CA HIS A 29 -7.87 12.13 5.47
C HIS A 29 -7.70 11.40 4.12
N PRO A 30 -6.68 10.54 3.94
CA PRO A 30 -6.36 9.94 2.64
C PRO A 30 -7.49 9.04 2.08
N SER A 31 -8.26 8.41 2.96
CA SER A 31 -9.35 7.48 2.58
C SER A 31 -10.72 8.15 2.45
N VAL A 32 -10.88 9.39 2.91
CA VAL A 32 -12.19 10.08 2.99
C VAL A 32 -12.20 11.26 2.03
N LEU A 33 -13.19 11.29 1.13
CA LEU A 33 -13.38 12.37 0.18
C LEU A 33 -13.97 13.61 0.88
N PRO A 34 -13.79 14.83 0.33
CA PRO A 34 -14.32 16.05 0.94
C PRO A 34 -15.86 16.06 1.12
N GLN A 35 -16.59 15.29 0.31
CA GLN A 35 -18.05 15.17 0.35
C GLN A 35 -18.55 14.10 1.35
N GLU A 36 -17.63 13.40 2.00
CA GLU A 36 -17.92 12.34 2.95
C GLU A 36 -17.74 12.83 4.39
N ASN A 37 -18.42 12.16 5.31
CA ASN A 37 -18.34 12.47 6.72
C ASN A 37 -17.18 11.70 7.35
N LEU A 38 -16.17 12.42 7.84
CA LEU A 38 -15.03 11.83 8.53
C LEU A 38 -15.44 11.07 9.79
N ALA A 39 -16.42 11.58 10.55
CA ALA A 39 -16.86 10.93 11.79
C ALA A 39 -17.51 9.56 11.53
N ASP A 40 -18.20 9.38 10.39
CA ASP A 40 -18.79 8.09 10.02
C ASP A 40 -17.71 7.06 9.66
N TYR A 41 -16.60 7.51 9.06
CA TYR A 41 -15.45 6.66 8.78
C TYR A 41 -14.70 6.29 10.06
N GLU A 42 -14.47 7.25 10.95
CA GLU A 42 -13.82 6.99 12.25
C GLU A 42 -14.64 6.05 13.13
N LEU A 43 -15.96 6.20 13.12
CA LEU A 43 -16.87 5.27 13.80
C LEU A 43 -16.76 3.86 13.22
N LEU A 44 -16.75 3.72 11.90
CA LEU A 44 -16.55 2.43 11.22
C LEU A 44 -15.22 1.78 11.64
N VAL A 45 -14.13 2.56 11.63
CA VAL A 45 -12.81 2.07 12.07
C VAL A 45 -12.88 1.59 13.51
N ALA A 46 -13.44 2.39 14.42
CA ALA A 46 -13.54 2.05 15.83
C ALA A 46 -14.37 0.77 16.07
N GLU A 47 -15.50 0.60 15.39
CA GLU A 47 -16.35 -0.59 15.48
C GLU A 47 -15.62 -1.87 15.05
N TYR A 48 -14.92 -1.82 13.91
CA TYR A 48 -14.19 -2.99 13.39
C TYR A 48 -12.97 -3.33 14.22
N TYR A 49 -12.20 -2.33 14.68
CA TYR A 49 -11.06 -2.58 15.57
C TYR A 49 -11.49 -3.12 16.94
N ALA A 50 -12.57 -2.59 17.51
CA ALA A 50 -13.09 -3.09 18.79
C ALA A 50 -13.65 -4.51 18.69
N SER A 51 -14.33 -4.85 17.59
CA SER A 51 -14.95 -6.16 17.40
C SER A 51 -13.95 -7.24 16.97
N LEU A 52 -13.03 -6.91 16.06
CA LEU A 52 -12.07 -7.87 15.55
C LEU A 52 -10.83 -7.97 16.43
N ASN A 53 -10.44 -6.91 17.14
CA ASN A 53 -9.31 -6.86 18.09
C ASN A 53 -8.03 -7.52 17.53
N PRO A 54 -7.43 -6.95 16.45
CA PRO A 54 -6.24 -7.53 15.85
C PRO A 54 -5.06 -7.54 16.82
N THR A 55 -4.41 -8.70 17.01
CA THR A 55 -3.32 -8.86 18.00
C THR A 55 -1.92 -8.79 17.39
N CYS A 56 -1.78 -9.00 16.07
CA CYS A 56 -0.53 -8.87 15.33
C CYS A 56 -0.68 -7.97 14.09
N PRO A 57 0.43 -7.51 13.49
CA PRO A 57 0.39 -6.67 12.29
C PRO A 57 -0.33 -7.31 11.09
N GLU A 58 -0.21 -8.61 10.92
CA GLU A 58 -0.83 -9.36 9.83
C GLU A 58 -2.37 -9.38 9.97
N GLU A 59 -2.88 -9.61 11.19
CA GLU A 59 -4.31 -9.46 11.47
C GLU A 59 -4.77 -8.02 11.21
N ARG A 60 -3.97 -7.03 11.62
CA ARG A 60 -4.27 -5.60 11.39
C ARG A 60 -4.44 -5.29 9.91
N SER A 61 -3.57 -5.82 9.05
CA SER A 61 -3.67 -5.63 7.60
C SER A 61 -5.02 -6.10 7.06
N PHE A 62 -5.49 -7.28 7.48
CA PHE A 62 -6.81 -7.77 7.07
C PHE A 62 -7.95 -6.91 7.61
N VAL A 63 -7.86 -6.44 8.86
CA VAL A 63 -8.87 -5.54 9.45
C VAL A 63 -8.95 -4.22 8.67
N ASP A 64 -7.79 -3.64 8.31
CA ASP A 64 -7.72 -2.42 7.50
C ASP A 64 -8.33 -2.62 6.09
N ASP A 65 -8.06 -3.76 5.45
CA ASP A 65 -8.65 -4.11 4.15
C ASP A 65 -10.18 -4.28 4.23
N ILE A 66 -10.69 -4.88 5.32
CA ILE A 66 -12.13 -5.01 5.58
C ILE A 66 -12.78 -3.63 5.69
N ILE A 67 -12.21 -2.75 6.52
CA ILE A 67 -12.71 -1.38 6.71
C ILE A 67 -12.68 -0.61 5.40
N TYR A 68 -11.58 -0.72 4.65
CA TYR A 68 -11.45 -0.08 3.34
C TYR A 68 -12.54 -0.56 2.37
N CYS A 69 -12.75 -1.87 2.26
CA CYS A 69 -13.75 -2.43 1.37
C CYS A 69 -15.18 -1.99 1.74
N GLU A 70 -15.53 -2.01 3.04
CA GLU A 70 -16.81 -1.51 3.54
C GLU A 70 -17.03 -0.04 3.20
N TRP A 71 -16.01 0.80 3.42
CA TRP A 71 -16.08 2.21 3.09
C TRP A 71 -16.30 2.45 1.59
N ILE A 72 -15.57 1.71 0.73
CA ILE A 72 -15.76 1.77 -0.72
C ILE A 72 -17.17 1.30 -1.12
N LEU A 73 -17.71 0.25 -0.52
CA LEU A 73 -19.08 -0.20 -0.82
C LEU A 73 -20.13 0.84 -0.46
N ARG A 74 -20.00 1.50 0.70
CA ARG A 74 -20.87 2.63 1.10
C ARG A 74 -20.77 3.79 0.10
N ARG A 75 -19.56 4.16 -0.30
CA ARG A 75 -19.30 5.20 -1.32
C ARG A 75 -19.93 4.85 -2.67
N LEU A 76 -19.78 3.62 -3.14
CA LEU A 76 -20.32 3.18 -4.42
C LEU A 76 -21.86 3.20 -4.42
N ALA A 77 -22.49 2.75 -3.34
CA ALA A 77 -23.95 2.79 -3.19
C ALA A 77 -24.49 4.23 -3.19
N ARG A 78 -23.82 5.14 -2.48
CA ARG A 78 -24.15 6.57 -2.50
C ARG A 78 -23.97 7.16 -3.90
N THR A 79 -22.85 6.87 -4.55
CA THR A 79 -22.52 7.35 -5.91
C THR A 79 -23.57 6.91 -6.93
N GLU A 80 -24.02 5.66 -6.87
CA GLU A 80 -25.07 5.15 -7.74
C GLU A 80 -26.38 5.92 -7.56
N THR A 81 -26.77 6.17 -6.30
CA THR A 81 -27.97 6.95 -5.97
C THR A 81 -27.85 8.39 -6.48
N GLU A 82 -26.74 9.07 -6.22
CA GLU A 82 -26.49 10.44 -6.69
C GLU A 82 -26.49 10.53 -8.21
N LEU A 83 -25.92 9.55 -8.91
CA LEU A 83 -25.91 9.50 -10.37
C LEU A 83 -27.33 9.34 -10.94
N ILE A 84 -28.14 8.46 -10.34
CA ILE A 84 -29.56 8.30 -10.71
C ILE A 84 -30.30 9.63 -10.54
N SER A 85 -30.15 10.28 -9.38
CA SER A 85 -30.77 11.58 -9.10
C SER A 85 -30.30 12.67 -10.07
N HIS A 86 -29.01 12.71 -10.40
CA HIS A 86 -28.47 13.67 -11.36
C HIS A 86 -29.07 13.49 -12.75
N VAL A 87 -29.18 12.25 -13.23
CA VAL A 87 -29.80 11.96 -14.54
C VAL A 87 -31.28 12.36 -14.52
N HIS A 88 -32.01 12.09 -13.45
CA HIS A 88 -33.42 12.50 -13.33
C HIS A 88 -33.58 14.02 -13.29
N ALA A 89 -32.71 14.73 -12.56
CA ALA A 89 -32.76 16.19 -12.50
C ALA A 89 -32.48 16.86 -13.85
N GLY A 90 -31.64 16.24 -14.69
CA GLY A 90 -31.36 16.72 -16.05
C GLY A 90 -32.36 16.22 -17.11
N ALA A 91 -33.19 15.23 -16.79
CA ALA A 91 -34.17 14.69 -17.71
C ALA A 91 -35.41 15.58 -17.73
N GLY A 92 -35.77 16.12 -18.91
CA GLY A 92 -37.02 16.88 -19.07
C GLY A 92 -38.27 16.05 -18.71
N THR A 93 -38.18 14.72 -18.81
CA THR A 93 -39.19 13.76 -18.32
C THR A 93 -38.53 12.44 -17.92
N THR A 94 -38.95 11.86 -16.80
CA THR A 94 -38.65 10.46 -16.44
C THR A 94 -39.57 9.49 -17.16
N HIS A 95 -39.08 8.30 -17.51
CA HIS A 95 -39.89 7.24 -18.10
C HIS A 95 -40.98 6.80 -17.11
N ALA A 96 -42.24 6.76 -17.55
CA ALA A 96 -43.39 6.48 -16.69
C ALA A 96 -43.31 5.10 -16.01
N ASP A 97 -43.02 4.05 -16.79
CA ASP A 97 -43.00 2.68 -16.26
C ASP A 97 -41.64 2.21 -15.70
N TYR A 98 -40.54 2.82 -16.15
CA TYR A 98 -39.17 2.37 -15.83
C TYR A 98 -38.26 3.50 -15.35
N PRO A 99 -38.66 4.30 -14.33
CA PRO A 99 -37.88 5.45 -13.88
C PRO A 99 -36.49 5.03 -13.35
N LEU A 100 -36.36 3.86 -12.74
CA LEU A 100 -35.07 3.32 -12.25
C LEU A 100 -34.19 2.75 -13.36
N GLY A 101 -34.80 2.22 -14.43
CA GLY A 101 -34.06 1.64 -15.56
C GLY A 101 -33.52 2.71 -16.51
N GLN A 102 -34.18 3.86 -16.60
CA GLN A 102 -33.80 4.94 -17.52
C GLN A 102 -32.36 5.44 -17.31
N PRO A 103 -31.87 5.73 -16.10
CA PRO A 103 -30.48 6.15 -15.90
C PRO A 103 -29.46 5.14 -16.40
N ALA A 104 -29.69 3.86 -16.11
CA ALA A 104 -28.82 2.77 -16.57
C ALA A 104 -28.87 2.60 -18.09
N ALA A 105 -30.04 2.74 -18.71
CA ALA A 105 -30.21 2.69 -20.16
C ALA A 105 -29.54 3.89 -20.86
N ALA A 106 -29.56 5.07 -20.23
CA ALA A 106 -28.92 6.27 -20.77
C ALA A 106 -27.38 6.22 -20.66
N ASN A 107 -26.85 5.59 -19.61
CA ASN A 107 -25.40 5.55 -19.34
C ASN A 107 -24.91 4.12 -18.99
N PRO A 108 -25.09 3.12 -19.88
CA PRO A 108 -24.85 1.72 -19.53
C PRO A 108 -23.41 1.44 -19.14
N ARG A 109 -22.43 2.07 -19.82
CA ARG A 109 -21.01 1.89 -19.51
C ARG A 109 -20.64 2.31 -18.09
N LEU A 110 -21.21 3.41 -17.60
CA LEU A 110 -20.92 3.94 -16.27
C LEU A 110 -21.53 3.04 -15.19
N PHE A 111 -22.78 2.60 -15.37
CA PHE A 111 -23.43 1.68 -14.44
C PHE A 111 -22.78 0.29 -14.44
N THR A 112 -22.40 -0.23 -15.61
CA THR A 112 -21.61 -1.48 -15.70
C THR A 112 -20.28 -1.35 -14.97
N ALA A 113 -19.56 -0.23 -15.11
CA ALA A 113 -18.31 0.00 -14.39
C ALA A 113 -18.51 0.09 -12.86
N LEU A 114 -19.55 0.80 -12.40
CA LEU A 114 -19.93 0.85 -10.98
C LEU A 114 -20.26 -0.54 -10.44
N GLN A 115 -21.06 -1.31 -11.18
CA GLN A 115 -21.43 -2.67 -10.81
C GLN A 115 -20.19 -3.58 -10.70
N TRP A 116 -19.28 -3.53 -11.69
CA TRP A 116 -18.04 -4.30 -11.64
C TRP A 116 -17.18 -3.96 -10.44
N ARG A 117 -17.04 -2.67 -10.13
CA ARG A 117 -16.27 -2.21 -8.98
C ARG A 117 -16.91 -2.64 -7.66
N ALA A 118 -18.24 -2.64 -7.57
CA ALA A 118 -18.96 -3.15 -6.40
C ALA A 118 -18.78 -4.67 -6.26
N ILE A 119 -18.85 -5.43 -7.35
CA ILE A 119 -18.62 -6.88 -7.35
C ILE A 119 -17.20 -7.21 -6.92
N SER A 120 -16.19 -6.54 -7.49
CA SER A 120 -14.78 -6.79 -7.14
C SER A 120 -14.50 -6.42 -5.68
N THR A 121 -15.07 -5.32 -5.18
CA THR A 121 -14.90 -4.91 -3.77
C THR A 121 -15.55 -5.91 -2.81
N ARG A 122 -16.73 -6.45 -3.13
CA ARG A 122 -17.34 -7.51 -2.30
C ARG A 122 -16.52 -8.79 -2.30
N LYS A 123 -15.88 -9.14 -3.42
CA LYS A 123 -14.95 -10.27 -3.48
C LYS A 123 -13.73 -10.04 -2.59
N ALA A 124 -13.09 -8.87 -2.72
CA ALA A 124 -11.96 -8.49 -1.88
C ALA A 124 -12.34 -8.50 -0.39
N LEU A 125 -13.49 -7.94 -0.01
CA LEU A 125 -14.00 -7.99 1.36
C LEU A 125 -14.12 -9.42 1.88
N LYS A 126 -14.71 -10.31 1.08
CA LYS A 126 -14.84 -11.72 1.43
C LYS A 126 -13.45 -12.35 1.61
N GLU A 127 -12.54 -12.12 0.69
CA GLU A 127 -11.16 -12.63 0.74
C GLU A 127 -10.42 -12.13 1.99
N SER A 128 -10.56 -10.86 2.37
CA SER A 128 -9.96 -10.31 3.59
C SER A 128 -10.54 -10.93 4.86
N ILE A 129 -11.87 -11.16 4.91
CA ILE A 129 -12.51 -11.85 6.04
C ILE A 129 -12.04 -13.30 6.14
N ASP A 130 -11.99 -14.01 5.00
CA ASP A 130 -11.56 -15.40 4.96
C ASP A 130 -10.05 -15.52 5.31
N GLY A 131 -9.21 -14.58 4.85
CA GLY A 131 -7.79 -14.50 5.21
C GLY A 131 -7.56 -14.23 6.69
N LEU A 132 -8.32 -13.33 7.31
CA LEU A 132 -8.26 -13.11 8.76
C LEU A 132 -8.64 -14.37 9.55
N ARG A 133 -9.67 -15.09 9.10
CA ARG A 133 -10.09 -16.35 9.74
C ARG A 133 -9.01 -17.43 9.60
N ASP A 134 -8.44 -17.57 8.41
CA ASP A 134 -7.38 -18.53 8.14
C ASP A 134 -6.14 -18.27 9.01
N LEU A 135 -5.69 -17.02 9.06
CA LEU A 135 -4.56 -16.60 9.91
C LEU A 135 -4.79 -16.92 11.40
N ARG A 136 -6.03 -16.78 11.88
CA ARG A 136 -6.40 -17.12 13.27
C ARG A 136 -6.41 -18.62 13.54
N LEU A 137 -6.82 -19.41 12.57
CA LEU A 137 -6.81 -20.87 12.66
C LEU A 137 -5.41 -21.44 12.50
N HIS A 138 -4.56 -20.74 11.74
CA HIS A 138 -3.19 -21.13 11.40
C HIS A 138 -2.21 -19.97 11.67
N PRO A 139 -1.93 -19.66 12.94
CA PRO A 139 -1.01 -18.57 13.29
C PRO A 139 0.37 -18.78 12.70
N ILE A 140 0.99 -17.69 12.24
CA ILE A 140 2.37 -17.72 11.78
C ILE A 140 3.27 -18.06 12.98
N PRO A 141 4.15 -19.08 12.90
CA PRO A 141 5.07 -19.40 13.97
C PRO A 141 5.98 -18.21 14.29
N ASP A 142 6.21 -17.95 15.58
CA ASP A 142 7.22 -16.97 15.99
C ASP A 142 8.59 -17.35 15.39
N PRO A 143 9.37 -16.38 14.91
CA PRO A 143 10.72 -16.66 14.44
C PRO A 143 11.52 -17.29 15.60
N GLU A 144 12.08 -18.49 15.36
CA GLU A 144 12.94 -19.14 16.35
C GLU A 144 14.04 -18.17 16.82
N PRO A 145 14.25 -18.03 18.14
CA PRO A 145 15.30 -17.15 18.64
C PRO A 145 16.64 -17.60 18.05
N PRO A 146 17.51 -16.66 17.64
CA PRO A 146 18.82 -17.02 17.13
C PRO A 146 19.53 -17.85 18.20
N ALA A 147 20.01 -19.04 17.81
CA ALA A 147 20.75 -19.93 18.70
C ALA A 147 21.87 -19.12 19.38
N THR A 148 21.74 -18.89 20.69
CA THR A 148 22.82 -18.34 21.50
C THR A 148 24.02 -19.27 21.38
N PRO A 149 25.21 -18.81 20.95
CA PRO A 149 26.40 -19.63 21.03
C PRO A 149 26.67 -19.90 22.52
N THR A 150 26.57 -21.17 22.91
CA THR A 150 27.00 -21.68 24.21
C THR A 150 28.48 -21.34 24.39
N ASN A 151 28.80 -20.33 25.19
CA ASN A 151 30.12 -20.20 25.79
C ASN A 151 30.22 -21.26 26.90
N GLU A 152 30.81 -22.41 26.59
CA GLU A 152 31.35 -23.30 27.61
C GLU A 152 32.74 -22.76 28.03
N ASP A 153 32.80 -22.11 29.19
CA ASP A 153 34.03 -21.94 29.95
C ASP A 153 34.52 -23.31 30.48
N PRO A 154 35.82 -23.50 30.76
CA PRO A 154 36.21 -23.33 32.16
C PRO A 154 37.54 -22.58 32.35
N LEU A 155 37.43 -21.61 33.24
CA LEU A 155 38.45 -21.09 34.14
C LEU A 155 39.50 -22.15 34.54
N LEU A 156 40.77 -21.94 34.17
CA LEU A 156 41.93 -22.56 34.84
C LEU A 156 42.82 -21.47 35.41
N GLU A 157 42.61 -21.23 36.70
CA GLU A 157 43.49 -20.53 37.62
C GLU A 157 44.72 -21.41 37.89
N ILE A 158 45.95 -20.90 37.76
CA ILE A 158 47.19 -21.26 38.51
C ILE A 158 48.38 -20.42 37.97
N GLY A 159 49.09 -19.72 38.87
CA GLY A 159 50.56 -19.59 38.82
C GLY A 159 51.15 -18.20 38.52
N PHE A 160 51.39 -17.42 39.59
CA PHE A 160 52.14 -16.16 39.60
C PHE A 160 53.68 -16.43 39.72
N VAL A 161 54.50 -15.64 38.98
CA VAL A 161 55.95 -15.25 39.18
C VAL A 161 57.09 -16.19 38.69
N PRO A 162 58.29 -15.74 38.20
CA PRO A 162 58.73 -14.48 37.54
C PRO A 162 59.52 -14.64 36.17
N GLU A 163 59.63 -13.51 35.46
CA GLU A 163 60.60 -13.07 34.40
C GLU A 163 62.11 -13.21 34.80
N PRO A 164 63.17 -12.81 34.00
CA PRO A 164 63.33 -12.26 32.62
C PRO A 164 64.56 -12.97 31.89
N PRO A 165 65.38 -12.44 30.94
CA PRO A 165 65.45 -11.08 30.36
C PRO A 165 65.84 -10.92 28.87
N LEU A 166 65.96 -9.64 28.51
CA LEU A 166 66.75 -9.01 27.44
C LEU A 166 65.99 -8.67 26.15
N SER A 167 65.48 -7.43 26.15
CA SER A 167 65.40 -6.57 24.97
C SER A 167 66.75 -6.53 24.22
N PRO A 168 66.75 -6.25 22.91
CA PRO A 168 66.82 -4.84 22.54
C PRO A 168 65.94 -4.46 21.33
N HIS A 169 65.36 -3.27 21.47
CA HIS A 169 65.27 -2.19 20.48
C HIS A 169 65.26 -2.56 18.99
N SER A 170 64.26 -2.06 18.26
CA SER A 170 64.46 -0.80 17.50
C SER A 170 63.19 -0.38 16.76
N GLU A 171 62.80 0.87 16.98
CA GLU A 171 61.93 1.65 16.11
C GLU A 171 62.56 1.84 14.73
N SER A 172 61.75 1.74 13.69
CA SER A 172 61.71 2.63 12.51
C SER A 172 60.91 1.91 11.40
N ALA A 173 59.71 2.38 11.07
CA ALA A 173 59.42 3.49 10.17
C ALA A 173 59.16 3.01 8.72
N ILE A 174 58.34 3.80 8.03
CA ILE A 174 58.21 3.91 6.56
C ILE A 174 57.10 3.07 5.90
N SER A 175 56.04 3.78 5.51
CA SER A 175 55.11 3.43 4.42
C SER A 175 55.86 3.38 3.07
N PRO A 176 55.44 2.57 2.09
CA PRO A 176 54.75 3.20 0.95
C PRO A 176 53.70 2.31 0.22
N HIS A 177 52.75 2.98 -0.44
CA HIS A 177 51.94 2.53 -1.59
C HIS A 177 52.86 2.17 -2.82
N PRO A 178 52.45 1.72 -4.04
CA PRO A 178 51.11 1.51 -4.62
C PRO A 178 50.92 0.33 -5.63
N SER A 179 49.73 0.32 -6.28
CA SER A 179 49.41 -0.22 -7.63
C SER A 179 48.93 -1.69 -7.67
N HIS A 180 47.78 -2.07 -8.26
CA HIS A 180 47.38 -1.92 -9.66
C HIS A 180 45.87 -2.23 -9.89
N LEU A 181 45.20 -1.42 -10.72
CA LEU A 181 43.94 -1.65 -11.49
C LEU A 181 44.20 -2.61 -12.71
N PRO A 182 43.24 -3.05 -13.61
CA PRO A 182 41.81 -2.72 -13.86
C PRO A 182 40.87 -3.97 -14.19
N PRO A 183 39.60 -3.80 -14.69
CA PRO A 183 38.51 -4.82 -14.80
C PRO A 183 38.33 -5.38 -16.24
N PRO A 184 37.31 -6.24 -16.59
CA PRO A 184 35.90 -5.84 -16.92
C PRO A 184 34.85 -6.91 -16.49
N GLY A 185 33.55 -6.63 -16.23
CA GLY A 185 32.51 -6.19 -17.15
C GLY A 185 31.71 -7.37 -17.74
N SER A 186 30.47 -7.61 -17.29
CA SER A 186 29.29 -7.83 -18.15
C SER A 186 27.98 -8.04 -17.35
N PRO A 187 26.86 -7.42 -17.78
CA PRO A 187 25.55 -7.57 -17.15
C PRO A 187 24.70 -8.70 -17.77
N HIS A 188 23.71 -9.13 -16.98
CA HIS A 188 22.64 -10.05 -17.34
C HIS A 188 21.82 -9.57 -18.55
N HIS A 189 21.60 -10.45 -19.54
CA HIS A 189 20.59 -10.26 -20.57
C HIS A 189 19.42 -11.22 -20.35
N GLU A 190 18.22 -10.63 -20.36
CA GLU A 190 16.89 -11.23 -20.35
C GLU A 190 16.67 -12.28 -21.45
N ARG A 191 15.88 -13.31 -21.13
CA ARG A 191 15.27 -14.22 -22.09
C ARG A 191 13.80 -13.85 -22.30
N ARG A 192 13.42 -13.67 -23.56
CA ARG A 192 12.04 -13.64 -24.04
C ARG A 192 11.88 -14.76 -25.08
N PRO A 193 10.82 -15.56 -25.07
CA PRO A 193 10.44 -16.36 -26.23
C PRO A 193 9.26 -15.74 -26.98
N SER A 194 9.39 -15.78 -28.29
CA SER A 194 8.49 -15.32 -29.35
C SER A 194 7.44 -16.38 -29.75
N GLU A 195 6.23 -15.92 -30.07
CA GLU A 195 5.20 -16.66 -30.82
C GLU A 195 5.64 -16.92 -32.27
N PRO A 196 4.99 -17.91 -32.94
CA PRO A 196 4.70 -17.76 -34.36
C PRO A 196 3.23 -18.05 -34.70
N ARG A 197 2.70 -17.24 -35.63
CA ARG A 197 1.54 -17.55 -36.50
C ARG A 197 2.07 -17.69 -37.94
N PRO A 198 1.41 -18.44 -38.84
CA PRO A 198 0.12 -18.02 -39.43
C PRO A 198 -1.04 -18.98 -39.18
#